data_AF-A0A847HXC7-F1
#
_entry.id   AF-A0A847HXC7-F1
#
_cell.length_a   1.000
_cell.length_b   1.000
_cell.length_c   1.000
_cell.angle_alpha   90.00
_cell.angle_beta   90.00
_cell.angle_gamma   90.00
#
_symmetry.space_group_name_H-M   'P 1'
#
loop_
_entity.id
_entity.type
_entity.pdbx_description
1 polymer ?
#
loop_
_entity_poly.entity_id
_entity_poly.type
_entity_poly.pdbx_seq_one_letter_code
_entity_poly.pdbx_strand_id
1 'polypeptide(L)'
;MKQDRLGILLLLVGALMLVTRVQPGNLLTELVWLAGFALLASFLWRLLAGRAPLGVRLGAHGGLAIVAAASLDELAGSAFLGFLGLAFWLVYLHGRGGRRRTGWALIPAGVLTTLALVAGVEALFPRWDGGIIFLLGMTATFTLIYLLPREEGGGRWALWPALAWAGITMLANDPAGGLARWLLPLALIGAGVAILGWARGRGRG
;
A
#
# COMPACT_ATOMS: atom_id res chain seq x y z
N MET A 1 8.34 24.22 29.69
CA MET A 1 7.86 22.94 29.10
C MET A 1 6.51 23.03 28.39
N LYS A 2 5.39 23.47 29.00
CA LYS A 2 4.09 23.56 28.30
C LYS A 2 4.03 24.72 27.28
N GLN A 3 4.62 25.87 27.62
CA GLN A 3 4.65 27.06 26.74
C GLN A 3 5.56 26.86 25.52
N ASP A 4 6.71 26.21 25.69
CA ASP A 4 7.63 25.91 24.58
C ASP A 4 7.00 24.98 23.54
N ARG A 5 6.20 23.99 23.98
CA ARG A 5 5.46 23.09 23.09
C ARG A 5 4.36 23.81 22.30
N LEU A 6 3.68 24.78 22.93
CA LEU A 6 2.69 25.62 22.26
C LEU A 6 3.35 26.54 21.22
N GLY A 7 4.50 27.14 21.54
CA GLY A 7 5.26 27.97 20.59
C GLY A 7 5.73 27.18 19.37
N ILE A 8 6.27 25.97 19.59
CA ILE A 8 6.68 25.07 18.50
C ILE A 8 5.47 24.65 17.65
N LEU A 9 4.34 24.31 18.28
CA LEU A 9 3.11 23.97 17.56
C LEU A 9 2.64 25.12 16.66
N LEU A 10 2.62 26.35 17.18
CA LEU A 10 2.23 27.54 16.42
C LEU A 10 3.18 27.84 15.26
N LEU A 11 4.50 27.67 15.46
CA LEU A 11 5.48 27.81 14.39
C LEU A 11 5.30 26.74 13.30
N LEU A 12 5.07 25.49 13.68
CA LEU A 12 4.81 24.40 12.73
C LEU A 12 3.51 24.63 11.94
N VAL A 13 2.44 25.05 12.62
CA VAL A 13 1.16 25.38 11.98
C VAL A 13 1.31 26.60 11.07
N GLY A 14 1.98 27.66 11.51
CA GLY A 14 2.21 28.86 10.70
C GLY A 14 3.08 28.59 9.47
N ALA A 15 4.15 27.80 9.62
CA ALA A 15 4.97 27.36 8.50
C ALA A 15 4.18 26.49 7.51
N LEU A 16 3.33 25.59 8.03
CA LEU A 16 2.42 24.79 7.21
C LEU A 16 1.49 25.70 6.39
N MET A 17 0.87 26.71 7.01
CA MET A 17 -0.01 27.66 6.32
C MET A 17 0.68 28.50 5.23
N LEU A 18 1.98 28.79 5.40
CA LEU A 18 2.77 29.50 4.38
C LEU A 18 3.09 28.60 3.18
N VAL A 19 3.43 27.34 3.43
CA VAL A 19 3.69 26.37 2.36
C VAL A 19 2.42 26.10 1.55
N THR A 20 1.25 26.01 2.21
CA THR A 20 -0.04 25.80 1.52
C THR A 20 -0.48 26.97 0.64
N ARG A 21 0.14 28.16 0.76
CA ARG A 21 -0.12 29.29 -0.16
C ARG A 21 0.55 29.12 -1.51
N VAL A 22 1.59 28.27 -1.60
CA VAL A 22 2.32 28.00 -2.84
C VAL A 22 1.68 26.78 -3.50
N GLN A 23 0.56 26.99 -4.18
CA GLN A 23 -0.11 25.92 -4.90
C GLN A 23 0.57 25.66 -6.25
N PRO A 24 0.83 24.38 -6.61
CA PRO A 24 1.31 24.03 -7.93
C PRO A 24 0.19 24.27 -8.93
N GLY A 25 0.22 25.40 -9.65
CA GLY A 25 -0.89 25.78 -10.55
C GLY A 25 -1.18 24.83 -11.71
N ASN A 26 -0.50 23.69 -11.82
CA ASN A 26 -0.80 22.61 -12.76
C ASN A 26 -0.28 21.24 -12.27
N LEU A 27 -0.80 20.17 -12.88
CA LEU A 27 -0.45 18.78 -12.57
C LEU A 27 1.04 18.46 -12.71
N LEU A 28 1.72 18.98 -13.74
CA LEU A 28 3.16 18.74 -13.92
C LEU A 28 3.94 19.24 -12.69
N THR A 29 3.56 20.41 -12.20
CA THR A 29 4.17 21.01 -11.01
C THR A 29 3.82 20.17 -9.79
N GLU A 30 2.56 19.71 -9.63
CA GLU A 30 2.19 18.78 -8.54
C GLU A 30 3.05 17.51 -8.51
N LEU A 31 3.28 16.88 -9.66
CA LEU A 31 4.12 15.68 -9.77
C LEU A 31 5.57 15.97 -9.35
N VAL A 32 6.10 17.14 -9.72
CA VAL A 32 7.44 17.59 -9.31
C VAL A 32 7.50 17.81 -7.80
N TRP A 33 6.50 18.47 -7.20
CA TRP A 33 6.41 18.65 -5.75
C TRP A 33 6.30 17.32 -5.02
N LEU A 34 5.42 16.43 -5.49
CA LEU A 34 5.24 15.10 -4.92
C LEU A 34 6.55 14.31 -4.92
N ALA A 35 7.26 14.29 -6.06
CA ALA A 35 8.57 13.66 -6.17
C ALA A 35 9.60 14.31 -5.23
N GLY A 36 9.64 15.64 -5.18
CA GLY A 36 10.52 16.40 -4.30
C GLY A 36 10.30 16.07 -2.82
N PHE A 37 9.04 16.06 -2.37
CA PHE A 37 8.70 15.67 -1.01
C PHE A 37 9.05 14.20 -0.74
N ALA A 38 8.83 13.27 -1.67
CA ALA A 38 9.12 11.85 -1.47
C ALA A 38 10.64 11.59 -1.36
N LEU A 39 11.43 12.31 -2.16
CA LEU A 39 12.90 12.32 -2.07
C LEU A 39 13.35 12.91 -0.73
N LEU A 40 12.77 14.03 -0.31
CA LEU A 40 13.07 14.66 0.97
C LEU A 40 12.72 13.73 2.14
N ALA A 41 11.58 13.05 2.10
CA ALA A 41 11.16 12.07 3.11
C ALA A 41 12.17 10.93 3.23
N SER A 42 12.56 10.38 2.08
CA SER A 42 13.55 9.30 1.99
C SER A 42 14.93 9.76 2.49
N PHE A 43 15.35 10.97 2.14
CA PHE A 43 16.60 11.57 2.60
C PHE A 43 16.61 11.81 4.11
N LEU A 44 15.56 12.44 4.65
CA LEU A 44 15.41 12.68 6.09
C LEU A 44 15.38 11.37 6.86
N TRP A 45 14.68 10.35 6.36
CA TRP A 45 14.67 9.03 6.98
C TRP A 45 16.07 8.44 7.09
N ARG A 46 16.87 8.51 6.02
CA ARG A 46 18.28 8.04 6.01
C ARG A 46 19.15 8.85 6.94
N LEU A 47 18.96 10.16 7.02
CA LEU A 47 19.71 11.04 7.93
C LEU A 47 19.42 10.72 9.40
N LEU A 48 18.16 10.48 9.74
CA LEU A 48 17.72 10.10 11.08
C LEU A 48 17.99 8.62 11.39
N ALA A 49 18.17 7.77 10.39
CA ALA A 49 18.52 6.37 10.59
C ALA A 49 19.85 6.27 11.35
N GLY A 50 19.86 5.49 12.44
CA GLY A 50 21.01 5.37 13.34
C GLY A 50 21.11 6.48 14.40
N ARG A 51 20.60 7.69 14.12
CA ARG A 51 20.67 8.85 15.04
C ARG A 51 19.43 9.02 15.90
N ALA A 52 18.26 8.61 15.41
CA ALA A 52 16.98 8.80 16.09
C ALA A 52 16.24 7.47 16.33
N PRO A 53 15.39 7.39 17.36
CA PRO A 53 14.50 6.26 17.56
C PRO A 53 13.42 6.21 16.46
N LEU A 54 12.82 5.04 16.27
CA LEU A 54 11.84 4.80 15.20
C LEU A 54 10.63 5.76 15.28
N GLY A 55 10.14 6.05 16.48
CA GLY A 55 9.01 6.96 16.66
C GLY A 55 9.28 8.38 16.15
N VAL A 56 10.49 8.91 16.34
CA VAL A 56 10.88 10.24 15.84
C VAL A 56 10.97 10.23 14.31
N ARG A 57 11.53 9.16 13.73
CA ARG A 57 11.58 8.98 12.27
C ARG A 57 10.18 8.94 11.65
N LEU A 58 9.28 8.15 12.23
CA LEU A 58 7.89 8.05 11.79
C LEU A 58 7.15 9.38 11.97
N GLY A 59 7.38 10.08 13.08
CA GLY A 59 6.80 11.41 13.32
C GLY A 59 7.27 12.44 12.29
N ALA A 60 8.57 12.49 12.00
CA ALA A 60 9.12 13.39 10.96
C ALA A 60 8.56 13.06 9.57
N HIS A 61 8.49 11.77 9.22
CA HIS A 61 7.93 11.31 7.95
C HIS A 61 6.44 11.61 7.83
N GLY A 62 5.67 11.38 8.91
CA GLY A 62 4.25 11.68 8.97
C GLY A 62 3.96 13.19 8.91
N GLY A 63 4.77 14.01 9.58
CA GLY A 63 4.71 15.47 9.44
C GLY A 63 4.92 15.92 8.00
N LEU A 64 5.92 15.34 7.31
CA LEU A 64 6.16 15.63 5.91
C LEU A 64 5.04 15.12 4.99
N ALA A 65 4.42 13.98 5.31
CA ALA A 65 3.27 13.46 4.58
C ALA A 65 2.08 14.43 4.63
N ILE A 66 1.82 15.03 5.80
CA ILE A 66 0.77 16.04 5.99
C ILE A 66 1.11 17.30 5.20
N VAL A 67 2.36 17.78 5.27
CA VAL A 67 2.80 18.95 4.49
C VAL A 67 2.65 18.68 2.99
N ALA A 68 3.12 17.53 2.51
CA ALA A 68 3.02 17.16 1.10
C ALA A 68 1.57 17.11 0.64
N ALA A 69 0.68 16.42 1.38
CA ALA A 69 -0.74 16.33 1.04
C ALA A 69 -1.44 17.70 1.09
N ALA A 70 -1.07 18.59 2.01
CA ALA A 70 -1.63 19.94 2.10
C ALA A 70 -1.11 20.90 1.01
N SER A 71 0.00 20.56 0.35
CA SER A 71 0.64 21.40 -0.69
C SER A 71 0.23 21.00 -2.11
N LEU A 72 -0.64 20.00 -2.27
CA LEU A 72 -1.10 19.47 -3.54
C LEU A 72 -2.62 19.62 -3.60
N ASP A 73 -3.18 19.83 -4.79
CA ASP A 73 -4.63 19.95 -4.96
C ASP A 73 -5.21 18.61 -5.44
N GLU A 74 -4.87 18.16 -6.66
CA GLU A 74 -5.43 16.93 -7.25
C GLU A 74 -4.85 15.67 -6.61
N LEU A 75 -3.53 15.67 -6.36
CA LEU A 75 -2.82 14.49 -5.88
C LEU A 75 -2.73 14.38 -4.35
N ALA A 76 -3.45 15.21 -3.59
CA ALA A 76 -3.38 15.23 -2.12
C ALA A 76 -3.63 13.84 -1.49
N GLY A 77 -4.67 13.13 -1.93
CA GLY A 77 -5.01 11.79 -1.44
C GLY A 77 -3.96 10.74 -1.80
N SER A 78 -3.49 10.76 -3.05
CA SER A 78 -2.41 9.91 -3.53
C SER A 78 -1.11 10.14 -2.75
N ALA A 79 -0.78 11.41 -2.50
CA ALA A 79 0.39 11.80 -1.74
C ALA A 79 0.32 11.29 -0.31
N PHE A 80 -0.79 11.51 0.40
CA PHE A 80 -0.94 11.03 1.77
C PHE A 80 -0.71 9.51 1.85
N LEU A 81 -1.45 8.73 1.06
CA LEU A 81 -1.35 7.27 1.03
C LEU A 81 0.04 6.79 0.57
N GLY A 82 0.62 7.47 -0.41
CA GLY A 82 1.95 7.16 -0.95
C GLY A 82 3.04 7.36 0.09
N PHE A 83 2.95 8.39 0.93
CA PHE A 83 3.88 8.63 2.02
C PHE A 83 3.71 7.62 3.15
N LEU A 84 2.47 7.23 3.47
CA LEU A 84 2.24 6.14 4.41
C LEU A 84 2.86 4.83 3.89
N GLY A 85 2.64 4.48 2.62
CA GLY A 85 3.26 3.32 1.99
C GLY A 85 4.79 3.39 1.98
N LEU A 86 5.34 4.56 1.65
CA LEU A 86 6.78 4.82 1.68
C LEU A 86 7.37 4.64 3.09
N ALA A 87 6.65 5.03 4.15
CA ALA A 87 7.11 4.81 5.52
C ALA A 87 7.31 3.32 5.80
N PHE A 88 6.37 2.46 5.38
CA PHE A 88 6.50 1.01 5.54
C PHE A 88 7.62 0.42 4.67
N TRP A 89 7.80 0.90 3.44
CA TRP A 89 8.96 0.53 2.62
C TRP A 89 10.27 0.89 3.32
N LEU A 90 10.35 2.09 3.90
CA LEU A 90 11.54 2.55 4.61
C LEU A 90 11.78 1.76 5.90
N VAL A 91 10.72 1.30 6.60
CA VAL A 91 10.81 0.35 7.72
C VAL A 91 11.34 -1.00 7.25
N TYR A 92 10.82 -1.53 6.14
CA TYR A 92 11.28 -2.79 5.57
C TYR A 92 12.78 -2.75 5.21
N LEU A 93 13.21 -1.69 4.52
CA LEU A 93 14.57 -1.52 4.00
C LEU A 93 15.61 -1.15 5.08
N HIS A 94 15.22 -0.37 6.10
CA HIS A 94 16.16 0.20 7.10
C HIS A 94 15.85 -0.23 8.53
N GLY A 95 15.04 -1.28 8.71
CA GLY A 95 14.66 -1.79 10.02
C GLY A 95 15.84 -2.39 10.78
N ARG A 96 15.94 -2.08 12.08
CA ARG A 96 16.92 -2.75 12.95
C ARG A 96 16.49 -4.22 13.11
N GLY A 97 17.35 -5.15 12.70
CA GLY A 97 17.07 -6.60 12.76
C GLY A 97 16.94 -7.28 11.39
N GLY A 98 17.12 -6.54 10.29
CA GLY A 98 17.15 -7.08 8.93
C GLY A 98 15.76 -7.38 8.34
N ARG A 99 15.72 -7.63 7.03
CA ARG A 99 14.49 -7.82 6.25
C ARG A 99 13.61 -8.95 6.76
N ARG A 100 14.19 -10.03 7.28
CA ARG A 100 13.44 -11.14 7.91
C ARG A 100 12.52 -10.66 9.04
N ARG A 101 12.97 -9.74 9.88
CA ARG A 101 12.18 -9.24 11.02
C ARG A 101 11.20 -8.14 10.61
N THR A 102 11.44 -7.49 9.48
CA THR A 102 10.59 -6.42 8.96
C THR A 102 9.70 -6.84 7.80
N GLY A 103 9.69 -8.12 7.40
CA GLY A 103 8.86 -8.64 6.31
C GLY A 103 7.36 -8.38 6.47
N TRP A 104 6.88 -8.23 7.71
CA TRP A 104 5.50 -7.84 8.00
C TRP A 104 5.13 -6.47 7.39
N ALA A 105 6.11 -5.58 7.16
CA ALA A 105 5.89 -4.25 6.59
C ALA A 105 5.63 -4.27 5.07
N LEU A 106 5.93 -5.37 4.38
CA LEU A 106 5.69 -5.50 2.93
C LEU A 106 4.20 -5.41 2.57
N ILE A 107 3.34 -6.01 3.38
CA ILE A 107 1.89 -5.99 3.16
C ILE A 107 1.33 -4.57 3.26
N PRO A 108 1.49 -3.83 4.38
CA PRO A 108 0.99 -2.47 4.46
C PRO A 108 1.69 -1.56 3.44
N ALA A 109 2.98 -1.75 3.15
CA ALA A 109 3.67 -1.01 2.08
C ALA A 109 2.99 -1.22 0.71
N GLY A 110 2.73 -2.48 0.33
CA GLY A 110 2.08 -2.81 -0.94
C GLY A 110 0.63 -2.32 -1.02
N VAL A 111 -0.16 -2.53 0.04
CA VAL A 111 -1.56 -2.06 0.13
C VAL A 111 -1.62 -0.53 -0.02
N LEU A 112 -0.84 0.20 0.77
CA LEU A 112 -0.88 1.66 0.77
C LEU A 112 -0.31 2.25 -0.52
N THR A 113 0.72 1.64 -1.10
CA THR A 113 1.21 2.04 -2.43
C THR A 113 0.14 1.82 -3.51
N THR A 114 -0.58 0.69 -3.44
CA THR A 114 -1.68 0.40 -4.37
C THR A 114 -2.82 1.40 -4.20
N LEU A 115 -3.22 1.72 -2.97
CA LEU A 115 -4.25 2.72 -2.70
C LEU A 115 -3.80 4.13 -3.14
N ALA A 116 -2.52 4.47 -3.01
CA ALA A 116 -1.98 5.71 -3.54
C ALA A 116 -2.09 5.79 -5.06
N LEU A 117 -1.82 4.68 -5.76
CA LEU A 117 -2.00 4.58 -7.21
C LEU A 117 -3.47 4.70 -7.60
N VAL A 118 -4.38 4.01 -6.91
CA VAL A 118 -5.83 4.11 -7.11
C VAL A 118 -6.28 5.57 -6.97
N ALA A 119 -5.96 6.21 -5.85
CA ALA A 119 -6.34 7.60 -5.59
C ALA A 119 -5.75 8.58 -6.62
N GLY A 120 -4.49 8.37 -7.04
CA GLY A 120 -3.87 9.22 -8.05
C GLY A 120 -4.50 9.04 -9.42
N VAL A 121 -4.80 7.81 -9.80
CA VAL A 121 -5.45 7.50 -11.06
C VAL A 121 -6.87 8.04 -11.11
N GLU A 122 -7.67 7.88 -10.05
CA GLU A 122 -9.04 8.38 -10.00
C GLU A 122 -9.09 9.91 -10.00
N ALA A 123 -8.11 10.58 -9.39
CA ALA A 123 -7.96 12.03 -9.48
C ALA A 123 -7.68 12.48 -10.91
N LEU A 124 -6.79 11.78 -11.63
CA LEU A 124 -6.39 12.12 -13.00
C LEU A 124 -7.41 11.69 -14.06
N PHE A 125 -8.14 10.61 -13.80
CA PHE A 125 -9.10 10.00 -14.71
C PHE A 125 -10.40 9.67 -13.96
N PRO A 126 -11.23 10.69 -13.63
CA PRO A 126 -12.43 10.50 -12.78
C PRO A 126 -13.49 9.54 -13.32
N ARG A 127 -13.41 9.17 -14.60
CA ARG A 127 -14.32 8.22 -15.25
C ARG A 127 -13.83 6.77 -15.19
N TRP A 128 -12.62 6.53 -14.69
CA TRP A 128 -12.03 5.20 -14.63
C TRP A 128 -12.14 4.64 -13.21
N ASP A 129 -12.62 3.41 -13.10
CA ASP A 129 -12.73 2.70 -11.83
C ASP A 129 -11.37 2.13 -11.42
N GLY A 130 -10.83 2.60 -10.30
CA GLY A 130 -9.56 2.15 -9.75
C GLY A 130 -9.58 0.74 -9.16
N GLY A 131 -10.74 0.08 -9.09
CA GLY A 131 -10.90 -1.26 -8.53
C GLY A 131 -9.97 -2.30 -9.17
N ILE A 132 -9.75 -2.24 -10.49
CA ILE A 132 -8.82 -3.15 -11.17
C ILE A 132 -7.37 -2.95 -10.70
N ILE A 133 -6.96 -1.71 -10.45
CA ILE A 133 -5.61 -1.39 -9.94
C ILE A 133 -5.46 -1.93 -8.53
N PHE A 134 -6.49 -1.79 -7.69
CA PHE A 134 -6.49 -2.35 -6.35
C PHE A 134 -6.29 -3.87 -6.38
N LEU A 135 -7.11 -4.58 -7.15
CA LEU A 135 -7.08 -6.04 -7.24
C LEU A 135 -5.74 -6.56 -7.79
N LEU A 136 -5.22 -5.92 -8.83
CA LEU A 136 -3.90 -6.23 -9.39
C LEU A 136 -2.76 -5.92 -8.40
N GLY A 137 -2.83 -4.79 -7.70
CA GLY A 137 -1.82 -4.40 -6.71
C GLY A 137 -1.78 -5.33 -5.51
N MET A 138 -2.93 -5.82 -5.05
CA MET A 138 -3.00 -6.87 -4.02
C MET A 138 -2.40 -8.19 -4.52
N THR A 139 -2.74 -8.61 -5.73
CA THR A 139 -2.15 -9.79 -6.38
C THR A 139 -0.63 -9.67 -6.47
N ALA A 140 -0.13 -8.51 -6.92
CA ALA A 140 1.29 -8.22 -7.03
C ALA A 140 2.00 -8.24 -5.67
N THR A 141 1.39 -7.64 -4.63
CA THR A 141 1.95 -7.59 -3.27
C THR A 141 2.17 -9.00 -2.70
N PHE A 142 1.17 -9.88 -2.79
CA PHE A 142 1.31 -11.24 -2.27
C PHE A 142 2.19 -12.13 -3.16
N THR A 143 2.17 -11.93 -4.47
CA THR A 143 3.08 -12.61 -5.39
C THR A 143 4.53 -12.24 -5.08
N LEU A 144 4.81 -10.96 -4.83
CA LEU A 144 6.12 -10.50 -4.41
C LEU A 144 6.57 -11.21 -3.13
N ILE A 145 5.73 -11.22 -2.07
CA ILE A 145 6.03 -11.90 -0.79
C ILE A 145 6.28 -13.40 -0.98
N TYR A 146 5.56 -14.05 -1.92
CA TYR A 146 5.76 -15.46 -2.24
C TYR A 146 7.13 -15.72 -2.90
N LEU A 147 7.54 -14.84 -3.82
CA LEU A 147 8.81 -14.96 -4.56
C LEU A 147 10.03 -14.58 -3.72
N LEU A 148 9.86 -13.74 -2.71
CA LEU A 148 10.94 -13.32 -1.81
C LEU A 148 11.51 -14.50 -1.02
N PRO A 149 12.86 -14.57 -0.84
CA PRO A 149 13.48 -15.50 0.09
C PRO A 149 12.96 -15.30 1.52
N ARG A 150 12.92 -16.38 2.31
CA ARG A 150 12.50 -16.32 3.74
C ARG A 150 13.38 -15.39 4.58
N GLU A 151 14.64 -15.25 4.22
CA GLU A 151 15.60 -14.33 4.87
C GLU A 151 15.26 -12.86 4.62
N GLU A 152 14.49 -12.59 3.57
CA GLU A 152 14.03 -11.26 3.21
C GLU A 152 12.59 -10.98 3.67
N GLY A 153 12.01 -11.87 4.48
CA GLY A 153 10.65 -11.75 4.97
C GLY A 153 9.60 -12.38 4.04
N GLY A 154 10.03 -13.12 3.01
CA GLY A 154 9.14 -13.87 2.14
C GLY A 154 8.54 -15.11 2.79
N GLY A 155 7.45 -15.61 2.22
CA GLY A 155 6.69 -16.70 2.81
C GLY A 155 5.81 -17.43 1.81
N ARG A 156 5.96 -18.77 1.75
CA ARG A 156 5.13 -19.64 0.89
C ARG A 156 3.63 -19.55 1.19
N TRP A 157 3.25 -19.10 2.39
CA TRP A 157 1.87 -18.88 2.77
C TRP A 157 1.19 -17.80 1.90
N ALA A 158 1.95 -16.84 1.36
CA ALA A 158 1.42 -15.75 0.54
C ALA A 158 0.92 -16.22 -0.84
N LEU A 159 1.22 -17.45 -1.25
CA LEU A 159 0.68 -18.05 -2.47
C LEU A 159 -0.85 -18.11 -2.45
N TRP A 160 -1.44 -18.50 -1.31
CA TRP A 160 -2.89 -18.65 -1.21
C TRP A 160 -3.61 -17.30 -1.36
N PRO A 161 -3.23 -16.23 -0.63
CA PRO A 161 -3.75 -14.89 -0.90
C PRO A 161 -3.50 -14.41 -2.33
N ALA A 162 -2.31 -14.65 -2.90
CA ALA A 162 -2.00 -14.23 -4.26
C ALA A 162 -2.94 -14.86 -5.29
N LEU A 163 -3.18 -16.17 -5.18
CA LEU A 163 -4.11 -16.89 -6.06
C LEU A 163 -5.56 -16.45 -5.84
N ALA A 164 -5.95 -16.18 -4.60
CA ALA A 164 -7.29 -15.67 -4.29
C ALA A 164 -7.52 -14.29 -4.94
N TRP A 165 -6.59 -13.35 -4.75
CA TRP A 165 -6.68 -12.03 -5.37
C TRP A 165 -6.60 -12.11 -6.90
N ALA A 166 -5.75 -12.97 -7.47
CA ALA A 166 -5.69 -13.19 -8.91
C ALA A 166 -7.02 -13.72 -9.45
N GLY A 167 -7.62 -14.70 -8.79
CA GLY A 167 -8.93 -15.24 -9.15
C GLY A 167 -10.03 -14.18 -9.08
N ILE A 168 -10.10 -13.40 -8.01
CA ILE A 168 -11.05 -12.29 -7.88
C ILE A 168 -10.82 -11.26 -8.98
N THR A 169 -9.56 -10.92 -9.28
CA THR A 169 -9.21 -9.99 -10.36
C THR A 169 -9.74 -10.49 -11.70
N MET A 170 -9.50 -11.76 -12.03
CA MET A 170 -9.96 -12.33 -13.30
C MET A 170 -11.49 -12.36 -13.39
N LEU A 171 -12.19 -12.62 -12.29
CA LEU A 171 -13.66 -12.67 -12.26
C LEU A 171 -14.31 -11.28 -12.31
N ALA A 172 -13.77 -10.32 -11.56
CA ALA A 172 -14.28 -8.96 -11.54
C ALA A 172 -14.08 -8.25 -12.89
N ASN A 173 -13.08 -8.69 -13.67
CA ASN A 173 -12.73 -8.11 -14.98
C ASN A 173 -13.11 -9.04 -16.14
N ASP A 174 -14.16 -9.85 -15.99
CA ASP A 174 -14.72 -10.71 -17.03
C ASP A 174 -16.01 -10.10 -17.62
N PRO A 175 -15.91 -9.15 -18.57
CA PRO A 175 -17.08 -8.44 -19.11
C PRO A 175 -18.05 -9.37 -19.87
N ALA A 176 -17.57 -10.51 -20.35
CA ALA A 176 -18.41 -11.50 -21.03
C ALA A 176 -19.07 -12.49 -20.05
N GLY A 177 -18.66 -12.51 -18.78
CA GLY A 177 -19.08 -13.48 -17.77
C GLY A 177 -18.69 -14.93 -18.12
N GLY A 178 -17.72 -15.12 -19.01
CA GLY A 178 -17.27 -16.44 -19.44
C GLY A 178 -16.77 -17.30 -18.29
N LEU A 179 -15.79 -16.82 -17.53
CA LEU A 179 -15.18 -17.50 -16.39
C LEU A 179 -16.20 -17.74 -15.28
N ALA A 180 -17.02 -16.74 -14.96
CA ALA A 180 -18.04 -16.84 -13.92
C ALA A 180 -19.08 -17.95 -14.23
N ARG A 181 -19.44 -18.14 -15.51
CA ARG A 181 -20.36 -19.20 -15.95
C ARG A 181 -19.80 -20.61 -15.76
N TRP A 182 -18.49 -20.81 -15.87
CA TRP A 182 -17.85 -22.13 -15.69
C TRP A 182 -17.57 -22.47 -14.22
N LEU A 183 -17.42 -21.47 -13.35
CA LEU A 183 -17.09 -21.69 -11.95
C LEU A 183 -18.17 -22.48 -11.20
N LEU A 184 -19.44 -22.11 -11.36
CA LEU A 184 -20.53 -22.78 -10.64
C LEU A 184 -20.66 -24.27 -11.03
N PRO A 185 -20.68 -24.65 -12.32
CA PRO A 185 -20.63 -26.05 -12.73
C PRO A 185 -19.42 -26.81 -12.17
N LEU A 186 -18.22 -26.25 -12.26
CA LEU A 186 -17.00 -26.90 -11.76
C LEU A 186 -17.03 -27.08 -10.24
N ALA A 187 -17.52 -26.07 -9.50
CA ALA A 187 -17.68 -26.15 -8.05
C ALA A 187 -18.70 -27.23 -7.65
N LEU A 188 -19.83 -27.33 -8.36
CA LEU A 188 -20.83 -28.37 -8.12
C LEU A 188 -20.28 -29.77 -8.42
N ILE A 189 -19.52 -29.94 -9.50
CA ILE A 189 -18.84 -31.20 -9.83
C ILE A 189 -17.85 -31.57 -8.72
N GLY A 190 -17.00 -30.63 -8.30
CA GLY A 190 -16.02 -30.85 -7.23
C GLY A 190 -16.67 -31.22 -5.89
N ALA A 191 -17.73 -30.49 -5.50
CA ALA A 191 -18.50 -30.78 -4.30
C ALA A 191 -19.15 -32.17 -4.35
N GLY A 192 -19.73 -32.54 -5.50
CA GLY A 192 -20.30 -33.87 -5.73
C GLY A 192 -19.26 -34.99 -5.57
N VAL A 193 -18.07 -34.82 -6.17
CA VAL A 193 -16.96 -35.78 -6.03
C VAL A 193 -16.50 -35.90 -4.57
N ALA A 194 -16.37 -34.78 -3.86
CA ALA A 194 -15.94 -34.78 -2.46
C ALA A 194 -16.94 -35.49 -1.54
N ILE A 195 -18.24 -35.24 -1.72
CA ILE A 195 -19.30 -35.89 -0.94
C ILE A 195 -19.33 -37.39 -1.21
N LEU A 196 -19.21 -37.82 -2.47
CA LEU A 196 -19.16 -39.24 -2.84
C LEU A 196 -17.91 -39.94 -2.29
N GLY A 197 -16.76 -39.27 -2.30
CA GLY A 197 -15.53 -39.77 -1.70
C GLY A 197 -15.66 -39.94 -0.18
N TRP A 198 -16.23 -38.94 0.50
CA TRP A 198 -16.46 -38.98 1.94
C TRP A 198 -17.50 -40.02 2.37
N ALA A 199 -18.58 -40.18 1.59
CA ALA A 199 -19.59 -41.21 1.82
C ALA A 199 -19.01 -42.62 1.67
N ARG A 200 -18.13 -42.85 0.70
CA ARG A 200 -17.43 -44.14 0.50
C ARG A 200 -16.41 -44.46 1.61
N GLY A 201 -15.83 -43.44 2.25
CA GLY A 201 -14.93 -43.60 3.40
C GLY A 201 -15.63 -44.05 4.69
N ARG A 202 -16.88 -43.63 4.91
CA ARG A 202 -17.68 -44.05 6.08
C ARG A 202 -18.32 -45.44 5.97
N GLY A 203 -18.44 -46.00 4.76
CA GLY A 203 -19.01 -47.34 4.53
C GLY A 203 -18.01 -48.50 4.64
N ARG A 204 -16.77 -48.25 5.07
CA ARG A 204 -15.69 -49.25 5.22
C ARG A 204 -15.20 -49.40 6.68
N GLY A 205 -15.93 -48.84 7.64
CA GLY A 205 -15.69 -48.99 9.08
C GLY A 205 -16.71 -49.91 9.72
#